data_AF-A0A6G1GN92-F1
#
_entry.id   AF-A0A6G1GN92-F1
#
_cell.length_a   1.000
_cell.length_b   1.000
_cell.length_c   1.000
_cell.angle_alpha   90.00
_cell.angle_beta   90.00
_cell.angle_gamma   90.00
#
_symmetry.space_group_name_H-M   'P 1'
#
loop_
_entity.id
_entity.type
_entity.pdbx_description
1 polymer ?
#
loop_
_entity_poly.entity_id
_entity_poly.type
_entity_poly.pdbx_seq_one_letter_code
_entity_poly.pdbx_strand_id
1 'polypeptide(L)'
;MAATNNDKQYYEIYRRASLGNALADELDNFITAGRFDPQLAIKFLNIFDKVVTEVFAEKVKSRMSFKGHLDTYRFCDDVWTFIIKDVTFKLDNSASIQADRIKIVAMNNKKPGET
;
A
#
# COMPACT_ATOMS: atom_id res chain seq x y z
N MET A 1 20.66 -22.59 19.88
CA MET A 1 19.61 -21.54 19.85
C MET A 1 19.80 -20.74 18.58
N ALA A 2 19.06 -21.07 17.52
CA ALA A 2 19.07 -20.27 16.30
C ALA A 2 18.02 -19.16 16.47
N ALA A 3 18.46 -17.91 16.45
CA ALA A 3 17.56 -16.78 16.38
C ALA A 3 16.82 -16.85 15.03
N THR A 4 15.53 -17.14 15.08
CA THR A 4 14.64 -16.99 13.93
C THR A 4 14.48 -15.50 13.66
N ASN A 5 15.36 -14.93 12.84
CA ASN A 5 15.10 -13.66 12.17
C ASN A 5 13.94 -13.92 11.20
N ASN A 6 12.72 -13.79 11.72
CA ASN A 6 11.53 -13.74 10.91
C ASN A 6 11.52 -12.35 10.27
N ASP A 7 12.30 -12.18 9.20
CA ASP A 7 12.22 -11.04 8.30
C ASP A 7 10.83 -11.09 7.65
N LYS A 8 9.83 -10.64 8.42
CA LYS A 8 8.48 -10.40 7.94
C LYS A 8 8.61 -9.33 6.87
N GLN A 9 8.67 -9.77 5.62
CA GLN A 9 8.72 -8.87 4.48
C GLN A 9 7.32 -8.26 4.34
N TYR A 10 7.18 -7.03 4.84
CA TYR A 10 5.96 -6.24 4.66
C TYR A 10 5.88 -5.77 3.21
N TYR A 11 4.66 -5.61 2.70
CA TYR A 11 4.48 -5.14 1.35
C TYR A 11 4.83 -3.66 1.22
N GLU A 12 5.67 -3.34 0.24
CA GLU A 12 6.09 -1.96 -0.05
C GLU A 12 5.08 -1.16 -0.88
N ILE A 13 3.92 -1.74 -1.21
CA ILE A 13 2.94 -1.10 -2.11
C ILE A 13 2.48 0.26 -1.60
N TYR A 14 2.40 0.41 -0.27
CA TYR A 14 1.90 1.62 0.37
C TYR A 14 2.91 2.77 0.32
N ARG A 15 4.17 2.51 -0.05
CA ARG A 15 5.15 3.56 -0.33
C ARG A 15 4.70 4.45 -1.50
N ARG A 16 3.90 3.91 -2.42
CA ARG A 16 3.34 4.67 -3.56
C ARG A 16 2.04 5.43 -3.23
N ALA A 17 1.49 5.24 -2.04
CA ALA A 17 0.35 6.02 -1.59
C ALA A 17 0.81 7.46 -1.28
N SER A 18 -0.13 8.42 -1.24
CA SER A 18 0.21 9.84 -1.02
C SER A 18 1.08 10.07 0.23
N LEU A 19 0.80 9.34 1.32
CA LEU A 19 1.61 9.42 2.55
C LEU A 19 3.01 8.83 2.37
N GLY A 20 3.12 7.70 1.66
CA GLY A 20 4.41 7.06 1.37
C GLY A 20 5.29 7.92 0.45
N ASN A 21 4.69 8.53 -0.57
CA ASN A 21 5.39 9.47 -1.46
C ASN A 21 5.88 10.68 -0.68
N ALA A 22 5.03 11.30 0.15
CA ALA A 22 5.44 12.44 0.98
C ALA A 22 6.58 12.09 1.95
N LEU A 23 6.58 10.86 2.51
CA LEU A 23 7.69 10.38 3.33
C LEU A 23 8.96 10.21 2.51
N ALA A 24 8.88 9.59 1.33
CA ALA A 24 10.03 9.39 0.45
C ALA A 24 10.65 10.72 0.01
N ASP A 25 9.82 11.68 -0.41
CA ASP A 25 10.24 13.01 -0.82
C ASP A 25 11.02 13.73 0.31
N GLU A 26 10.53 13.63 1.55
CA GLU A 26 11.20 14.28 2.69
C GLU A 26 12.48 13.56 3.13
N LEU A 27 12.53 12.22 3.02
CA LEU A 27 13.76 11.48 3.23
C LEU A 27 14.82 11.85 2.20
N ASP A 28 14.45 12.02 0.93
CA ASP A 28 15.34 12.48 -0.13
C ASP A 28 15.84 13.92 0.11
N ASN A 29 14.99 14.80 0.63
CA ASN A 29 15.39 16.15 1.07
C ASN A 29 16.48 16.09 2.16
N PHE A 30 16.32 15.23 3.17
CA PHE A 30 17.33 15.08 4.24
C PHE A 30 18.64 14.47 3.74
N ILE A 31 18.58 13.53 2.80
CA ILE A 31 19.78 12.97 2.18
C ILE A 31 20.51 14.06 1.38
N THR A 32 19.78 14.82 0.56
CA THR A 32 20.35 15.89 -0.27
C THR A 32 20.97 17.00 0.58
N ALA A 33 20.37 17.29 1.74
CA ALA A 33 20.91 18.22 2.72
C ALA A 33 22.12 17.69 3.52
N GLY A 34 22.57 16.45 3.27
CA GLY A 34 23.66 15.80 4.00
C GLY A 34 23.33 15.49 5.46
N ARG A 35 22.04 15.48 5.83
CA ARG A 35 21.59 15.22 7.20
C ARG A 35 21.41 13.75 7.48
N PHE A 36 20.96 12.98 6.48
CA PHE A 36 20.75 11.53 6.58
C PHE A 36 21.69 10.77 5.64
N ASP A 37 22.15 9.62 6.11
CA ASP A 37 22.77 8.61 5.26
C ASP A 37 21.69 7.84 4.48
N PRO A 38 21.90 7.48 3.19
CA PRO A 38 20.94 6.71 2.41
C PRO A 38 20.47 5.41 3.08
N GLN A 39 21.34 4.72 3.82
CA GLN A 39 20.98 3.49 4.55
C GLN A 39 19.99 3.76 5.69
N LEU A 40 20.00 4.97 6.27
CA LEU A 40 19.05 5.36 7.30
C LEU A 40 17.64 5.57 6.71
N ALA A 41 17.53 6.17 5.53
CA ALA A 41 16.25 6.34 4.85
C ALA A 41 15.57 5.01 4.51
N ILE A 42 16.35 4.00 4.07
CA ILE A 42 15.85 2.65 3.84
C ILE A 42 15.25 2.05 5.12
N LYS A 43 15.88 2.28 6.28
CA LYS A 43 15.34 1.82 7.58
C LYS A 43 14.00 2.50 7.90
N PHE A 44 13.86 3.80 7.63
CA PHE A 44 12.58 4.50 7.81
C PHE A 44 11.48 3.92 6.92
N LEU A 45 11.78 3.64 5.65
CA LEU A 45 10.81 3.04 4.73
C LEU A 45 10.41 1.62 5.17
N ASN A 46 11.35 0.81 5.66
CA ASN A 46 11.04 -0.52 6.19
C ASN A 46 10.16 -0.46 7.45
N ILE A 47 10.36 0.55 8.32
CA ILE A 47 9.50 0.79 9.48
C ILE A 47 8.11 1.24 9.01
N PHE A 48 8.04 2.10 7.99
CA PHE A 48 6.78 2.56 7.42
C PHE A 48 5.94 1.39 6.88
N ASP A 49 6.52 0.46 6.13
CA ASP A 49 5.79 -0.69 5.58
C ASP A 49 5.15 -1.55 6.68
N LYS A 50 5.90 -1.75 7.77
CA LYS A 50 5.42 -2.44 8.95
C LYS A 50 4.24 -1.70 9.59
N VAL A 51 4.44 -0.42 9.93
CA VAL A 51 3.47 0.36 10.70
C VAL A 51 2.17 0.55 9.93
N VAL A 52 2.22 0.83 8.63
CA VAL A 52 1.00 0.99 7.82
C VAL A 52 0.18 -0.30 7.79
N THR A 53 0.84 -1.44 7.63
CA THR A 53 0.17 -2.74 7.60
C THR A 53 -0.52 -3.03 8.95
N GLU A 54 0.18 -2.79 10.06
CA GLU A 54 -0.37 -2.99 11.41
C GLU A 54 -1.56 -2.04 11.69
N VAL A 55 -1.41 -0.76 11.36
CA VAL A 55 -2.47 0.24 11.56
C VAL A 55 -3.72 -0.07 10.72
N PHE A 56 -3.56 -0.50 9.47
CA PHE A 56 -4.69 -0.90 8.64
C PHE A 56 -5.43 -2.12 9.20
N ALA A 57 -4.71 -3.13 9.68
CA ALA A 57 -5.34 -4.31 10.29
C ALA A 57 -6.08 -3.97 11.60
N GLU A 58 -5.46 -3.15 12.45
CA GLU A 58 -5.98 -2.88 13.79
C GLU A 58 -7.06 -1.79 13.81
N LYS A 59 -6.81 -0.66 13.14
CA LYS A 59 -7.56 0.59 13.34
C LYS A 59 -8.62 0.83 12.26
N VAL A 60 -8.41 0.37 11.03
CA VAL A 60 -9.35 0.63 9.93
C VAL A 60 -10.47 -0.41 9.94
N LYS A 61 -11.71 0.03 10.21
CA LYS A 61 -12.92 -0.82 10.25
C LYS A 61 -13.99 -0.42 9.23
N SER A 62 -13.82 0.74 8.59
CA SER A 62 -14.73 1.26 7.58
C SER A 62 -14.81 0.30 6.40
N ARG A 63 -16.02 0.17 5.83
CA ARG A 63 -16.28 -0.62 4.64
C ARG A 63 -16.75 0.30 3.51
N MET A 64 -16.58 -0.19 2.30
CA MET A 64 -17.13 0.43 1.11
C MET A 64 -17.49 -0.65 0.11
N SER A 65 -18.45 -0.34 -0.77
CA SER A 65 -18.74 -1.14 -1.95
C SER A 65 -18.57 -0.29 -3.20
N PHE A 66 -18.29 -0.91 -4.34
CA PHE A 66 -18.19 -0.19 -5.59
C PHE A 66 -18.79 -1.00 -6.74
N LYS A 67 -19.22 -0.29 -7.78
CA LYS A 67 -19.66 -0.85 -9.06
C LYS A 67 -19.04 -0.03 -10.18
N GLY A 68 -18.68 -0.69 -11.28
CA GLY A 68 -18.13 -0.04 -12.47
C GLY A 68 -17.89 -1.07 -13.58
N HIS A 69 -17.32 -0.63 -14.69
CA HIS A 69 -17.03 -1.46 -15.86
C HIS A 69 -15.55 -1.85 -15.88
N LEU A 70 -15.25 -3.14 -15.88
CA LEU A 70 -13.87 -3.62 -16.01
C LEU A 70 -13.34 -3.31 -17.41
N ASP A 71 -12.22 -2.57 -17.48
CA ASP A 71 -11.53 -2.24 -18.73
C ASP A 71 -10.48 -3.31 -19.06
N THR A 72 -9.58 -3.59 -18.11
CA THR A 72 -8.56 -4.63 -18.24
C THR A 72 -8.16 -5.17 -16.87
N TYR A 73 -7.66 -6.40 -16.83
CA TYR A 73 -7.07 -7.01 -15.65
C TYR A 73 -5.74 -7.69 -15.97
N ARG A 74 -4.92 -7.92 -14.94
CA ARG A 74 -3.67 -8.69 -15.02
C ARG A 74 -3.40 -9.34 -13.68
N PHE A 75 -2.92 -10.57 -13.73
CA PHE A 75 -2.34 -11.28 -12.60
C PHE A 75 -0.92 -11.70 -12.97
N CYS A 76 0.07 -11.26 -12.18
CA CYS A 76 1.49 -11.59 -12.34
C CYS A 76 2.17 -11.46 -10.99
N ASP A 77 3.05 -12.39 -10.63
CA ASP A 77 3.82 -12.38 -9.38
C ASP A 77 2.95 -12.18 -8.12
N ASP A 78 1.82 -12.89 -8.05
CA ASP A 78 0.84 -12.79 -6.96
C ASP A 78 0.21 -11.39 -6.76
N VAL A 79 0.35 -10.51 -7.75
CA VAL A 79 -0.27 -9.18 -7.77
C VAL A 79 -1.38 -9.11 -8.81
N TRP A 80 -2.58 -8.77 -8.34
CA TRP A 80 -3.70 -8.40 -9.18
C TRP A 80 -3.67 -6.92 -9.50
N THR A 81 -3.84 -6.57 -10.78
CA THR A 81 -4.07 -5.19 -11.22
C THR A 81 -5.35 -5.13 -12.04
N PHE A 82 -6.27 -4.25 -11.66
CA PHE A 82 -7.51 -3.97 -12.40
C PHE A 82 -7.55 -2.51 -12.81
N ILE A 83 -8.06 -2.25 -14.01
CA ILE A 83 -8.48 -0.92 -14.42
C ILE A 83 -9.99 -0.96 -14.61
N ILE A 84 -10.70 -0.07 -13.93
CA ILE A 84 -12.16 -0.03 -13.92
C ILE A 84 -12.60 1.39 -14.30
N LYS A 85 -13.61 1.48 -15.17
CA LYS A 85 -14.21 2.72 -15.67
C LYS A 85 -15.59 2.95 -15.06
N ASP A 86 -16.04 4.20 -15.06
CA ASP A 86 -17.37 4.65 -14.63
C ASP A 86 -17.74 4.08 -13.25
N VAL A 87 -16.84 4.29 -12.29
CA VAL A 87 -16.96 3.68 -10.96
C VAL A 87 -17.79 4.55 -10.04
N THR A 88 -18.76 3.92 -9.37
CA THR A 88 -19.49 4.50 -8.25
C THR A 88 -19.16 3.73 -6.98
N PHE A 89 -18.55 4.42 -6.02
CA PHE A 89 -18.31 3.94 -4.66
C PHE A 89 -19.48 4.31 -3.76
N LYS A 90 -19.85 3.42 -2.84
CA LYS A 90 -20.79 3.65 -1.74
C LYS A 90 -20.08 3.43 -0.42
N LEU A 91 -20.11 4.45 0.42
CA LEU A 91 -19.52 4.45 1.76
C LEU A 91 -20.58 4.11 2.83
N ASP A 92 -20.12 3.71 4.02
CA ASP A 92 -20.99 3.35 5.14
C ASP A 92 -21.92 4.51 5.60
N ASN A 93 -21.50 5.76 5.41
CA ASN A 93 -22.31 6.96 5.72
C ASN A 93 -23.33 7.31 4.62
N SER A 94 -23.61 6.38 3.70
CA SER A 94 -24.48 6.57 2.53
C SER A 94 -23.99 7.61 1.50
N ALA A 95 -22.76 8.13 1.65
CA ALA A 95 -22.16 8.97 0.62
C ALA A 95 -21.77 8.14 -0.61
N SER A 96 -21.98 8.71 -1.79
CA SER A 96 -21.52 8.15 -3.05
C SER A 96 -20.43 8.99 -3.66
N ILE A 97 -19.36 8.35 -4.13
CA ILE A 97 -18.24 8.99 -4.84
C ILE A 97 -18.17 8.38 -6.23
N GLN A 98 -18.01 9.22 -7.26
CA GLN A 98 -17.87 8.79 -8.65
C GLN A 98 -16.45 9.07 -9.15
N ALA A 99 -15.96 8.19 -10.02
CA ALA A 99 -14.69 8.35 -10.72
C ALA A 99 -14.75 7.73 -12.12
N ASP A 100 -14.27 8.46 -13.12
CA ASP A 100 -14.29 8.00 -14.52
C ASP A 100 -13.40 6.77 -14.73
N ARG A 101 -12.28 6.70 -14.02
CA ARG A 101 -11.31 5.61 -14.14
C ARG A 101 -10.51 5.43 -12.85
N ILE A 102 -10.39 4.19 -12.38
CA ILE A 102 -9.54 3.83 -11.24
C ILE A 102 -8.58 2.69 -11.61
N LYS A 103 -7.49 2.60 -10.86
CA LYS A 103 -6.56 1.47 -10.87
C LYS A 103 -6.57 0.81 -9.48
N ILE A 104 -6.87 -0.47 -9.42
CA ILE A 104 -6.76 -1.29 -8.21
C ILE A 104 -5.53 -2.15 -8.35
N VAL A 105 -4.64 -2.10 -7.35
CA VAL A 105 -3.51 -3.03 -7.22
C VAL A 105 -3.68 -3.76 -5.90
N ALA A 106 -3.81 -5.08 -5.96
CA ALA A 106 -4.10 -5.93 -4.81
C ALA A 106 -3.10 -7.08 -4.75
N MET A 107 -2.61 -7.37 -3.54
CA MET A 107 -1.71 -8.49 -3.28
C MET A 107 -2.40 -9.47 -2.34
N ASN A 108 -1.87 -10.68 -2.25
CA ASN A 108 -2.40 -11.70 -1.35
C ASN A 108 -2.31 -11.23 0.12
N ASN A 109 -3.32 -11.55 0.93
CA ASN A 109 -3.30 -11.29 2.36
C ASN A 109 -2.35 -12.24 3.12
N LYS A 110 -1.98 -13.38 2.50
CA LYS A 110 -0.92 -14.25 3.02
C LYS A 110 0.41 -13.50 2.99
N LYS A 111 1.22 -13.63 4.04
CA LYS A 111 2.57 -13.07 4.03
C LYS A 111 3.41 -13.79 2.96
N PRO A 112 4.37 -13.10 2.31
CA PRO A 112 5.34 -13.78 1.46
C PRO A 112 5.97 -14.96 2.23
N GLY A 113 5.78 -16.19 1.73
CA GLY A 113 6.31 -17.42 2.34
C GLY A 113 5.35 -18.26 3.19
N GLU A 114 4.08 -17.84 3.40
CA GLU A 114 3.06 -18.70 4.03
C GLU A 114 2.29 -19.52 2.97
N THR A 115 2.53 -20.85 2.91
CA THR A 115 1.76 -21.81 2.07
C THR A 115 0.36 -22.04 2.61
#